data_AF-A0AAU4Y382-F1
#
_entry.id   AF-A0AAU4Y382-F1
#
_cell.length_a   1.000
_cell.length_b   1.000
_cell.length_c   1.000
_cell.angle_alpha   90.00
_cell.angle_beta   90.00
_cell.angle_gamma   90.00
#
_symmetry.space_group_name_H-M   'P 1'
#
loop_
_entity.id
_entity.type
_entity.pdbx_description
1 polymer ?
#
loop_
_entity_poly.entity_id
_entity_poly.type
_entity_poly.pdbx_seq_one_letter_code
_entity_poly.pdbx_strand_id
1 'polypeptide(L)'
;MAETSDTRTPAQIEADIKARREVLAETLDEIGVRVHPKTIVGDARAKVVANVDHTLGRAYVQVNRAVSGVRAQFVDEEGAPRLERVVPVALVVVGVVGLLAFNGRGGRGGRRRKR
;
A
#
# COMPACT_ATOMS: atom_id res chain seq x y z
N MET A 1 -36.06 -5.98 -46.84
CA MET A 1 -35.60 -7.09 -47.67
C MET A 1 -34.26 -7.56 -47.12
N ALA A 2 -34.18 -8.85 -46.78
CA ALA A 2 -32.95 -9.49 -46.33
C ALA A 2 -32.15 -9.91 -47.56
N GLU A 3 -31.04 -9.25 -47.81
CA GLU A 3 -30.09 -9.67 -48.84
C GLU A 3 -28.73 -9.79 -48.18
N THR A 4 -28.38 -11.03 -47.84
CA THR A 4 -27.05 -11.66 -47.84
C THR A 4 -27.01 -12.78 -46.81
N SER A 5 -27.62 -13.92 -47.18
CA SER A 5 -26.99 -15.20 -46.86
C SER A 5 -25.73 -15.32 -47.73
N ASP A 6 -24.77 -14.42 -47.53
CA ASP A 6 -23.46 -14.50 -48.18
C ASP A 6 -22.67 -15.56 -47.42
N THR A 7 -22.83 -16.80 -47.89
CA THR A 7 -22.09 -17.93 -47.35
C THR A 7 -20.64 -17.73 -47.76
N ARG A 8 -19.90 -16.97 -46.95
CA ARG A 8 -18.48 -16.72 -47.14
C ARG A 8 -17.82 -18.06 -47.40
N THR A 9 -17.16 -18.16 -48.53
CA THR A 9 -16.47 -19.40 -48.89
C THR A 9 -15.37 -19.65 -47.86
N PRO A 10 -15.05 -20.91 -47.51
CA PRO A 10 -14.00 -21.22 -46.54
C PRO A 10 -12.66 -20.52 -46.86
N ALA A 11 -12.33 -20.39 -48.15
CA ALA A 11 -11.15 -19.67 -48.62
C ALA A 11 -11.16 -18.16 -48.29
N GLN A 12 -12.33 -17.52 -48.34
CA GLN A 12 -12.48 -16.11 -47.95
C GLN A 12 -12.38 -15.93 -46.43
N ILE A 13 -12.87 -16.89 -45.65
CA ILE A 13 -12.74 -16.87 -44.18
C ILE A 13 -11.27 -17.04 -43.78
N GLU A 14 -10.53 -17.94 -44.42
CA GLU A 14 -9.08 -18.10 -44.19
C GLU A 14 -8.28 -16.85 -44.58
N ALA A 15 -8.62 -16.22 -45.70
CA ALA A 15 -8.01 -14.96 -46.12
C ALA A 15 -8.27 -13.83 -45.10
N ASP A 16 -9.49 -13.71 -44.59
CA ASP A 16 -9.86 -12.70 -43.59
C ASP A 16 -9.19 -12.96 -42.23
N ILE A 17 -9.10 -14.22 -41.80
CA ILE A 17 -8.39 -14.60 -40.57
C ILE A 17 -6.90 -14.26 -40.68
N LYS A 18 -6.27 -14.52 -41.83
CA LYS A 18 -4.86 -14.19 -42.03
C LYS A 18 -4.61 -12.68 -42.00
N ALA A 19 -5.45 -11.91 -42.70
CA ALA A 19 -5.39 -10.45 -42.68
C ALA A 19 -5.58 -9.87 -41.26
N ARG A 20 -6.53 -10.40 -40.48
CA ARG A 20 -6.73 -9.97 -39.09
C ARG A 20 -5.58 -10.33 -38.15
N ARG A 21 -4.91 -11.48 -38.37
CA ARG A 21 -3.75 -11.90 -37.57
C ARG A 21 -2.55 -10.99 -37.77
N GLU A 22 -2.33 -10.47 -38.97
CA GLU A 22 -1.27 -9.48 -39.24
C GLU A 22 -1.53 -8.16 -38.49
N VAL A 23 -2.77 -7.65 -38.54
CA VAL A 23 -3.16 -6.41 -37.83
C VAL A 23 -3.04 -6.54 -36.31
N LEU A 24 -3.36 -7.72 -35.76
CA LEU A 24 -3.27 -7.96 -34.31
C LEU A 24 -1.82 -8.03 -33.83
N ALA A 25 -0.90 -8.58 -34.63
CA ALA A 25 0.52 -8.66 -34.28
C ALA A 25 1.16 -7.26 -34.17
N GLU A 26 0.78 -6.34 -35.07
CA GLU A 26 1.20 -4.94 -35.03
C GLU A 26 0.69 -4.21 -33.77
N THR A 27 -0.58 -4.44 -33.42
CA THR A 27 -1.20 -3.82 -32.24
C THR A 27 -0.67 -4.39 -30.92
N LEU A 28 -0.33 -5.69 -30.89
CA LEU A 28 0.21 -6.35 -29.69
C LEU A 28 1.64 -5.89 -29.38
N ASP A 29 2.44 -5.59 -30.40
CA ASP A 29 3.77 -5.01 -30.22
C ASP A 29 3.68 -3.58 -29.66
N GLU A 30 2.73 -2.78 -30.16
CA GLU A 30 2.49 -1.42 -29.67
C GLU A 30 2.03 -1.38 -28.20
N ILE A 31 1.15 -2.30 -27.79
CA ILE A 31 0.71 -2.41 -26.40
C ILE A 31 1.84 -2.96 -25.51
N GLY A 32 2.60 -3.95 -25.98
CA GLY A 32 3.69 -4.59 -25.22
C GLY A 32 4.79 -3.62 -24.77
N VAL A 33 5.10 -2.61 -25.58
CA VAL A 33 6.09 -1.58 -25.24
C VAL A 33 5.58 -0.59 -24.18
N ARG A 34 4.28 -0.25 -24.20
CA ARG A 34 3.70 0.78 -23.30
C ARG A 34 3.35 0.29 -21.91
N VAL A 35 3.03 -0.99 -21.71
CA VAL A 35 2.74 -1.57 -20.37
C VAL A 35 3.91 -2.33 -19.76
N HIS A 36 5.15 -2.00 -20.15
CA HIS A 36 6.31 -2.63 -19.54
C HIS A 36 6.32 -2.37 -18.01
N PRO A 37 6.30 -3.41 -17.16
CA PRO A 37 6.11 -3.25 -15.72
C PRO A 37 7.17 -2.37 -15.04
N LYS A 38 8.38 -2.27 -15.64
CA LYS A 38 9.44 -1.40 -15.15
C LYS A 38 9.09 0.09 -15.26
N THR A 39 8.29 0.48 -16.23
CA THR A 39 7.89 1.89 -16.46
C THR A 39 6.73 2.29 -15.56
N ILE A 40 5.74 1.41 -15.38
CA ILE A 40 4.59 1.65 -14.49
C ILE A 40 5.05 1.83 -13.03
N VAL A 41 5.96 0.97 -12.57
CA VAL A 41 6.52 1.06 -11.21
C VAL A 41 7.38 2.32 -11.06
N GLY A 42 8.12 2.71 -12.10
CA GLY A 42 8.89 3.95 -12.14
C GLY A 42 8.02 5.20 -11.99
N ASP A 43 6.94 5.31 -12.77
CA ASP A 43 6.02 6.44 -12.74
C ASP A 43 5.24 6.54 -11.44
N ALA A 44 4.84 5.38 -10.87
CA ALA A 44 4.21 5.33 -9.56
C ALA A 44 5.17 5.85 -8.47
N ARG A 45 6.44 5.43 -8.50
CA ARG A 45 7.47 5.87 -7.53
C ARG A 45 7.77 7.37 -7.67
N ALA A 46 7.87 7.88 -8.90
CA ALA A 46 8.11 9.30 -9.17
C ALA A 46 6.97 10.18 -8.64
N LYS A 47 5.70 9.78 -8.83
CA LYS A 47 4.54 10.49 -8.27
C LYS A 47 4.52 10.52 -6.74
N VAL A 48 4.96 9.44 -6.09
CA VAL A 48 5.06 9.40 -4.61
C VAL A 48 6.15 10.33 -4.12
N VAL A 49 7.33 10.32 -4.74
CA VAL A 49 8.45 11.20 -4.37
C VAL A 49 8.09 12.67 -4.55
N ALA A 50 7.42 13.04 -5.64
CA ALA A 50 7.00 14.42 -5.90
C ALA A 50 5.97 14.96 -4.87
N ASN A 51 5.12 14.09 -4.31
CA ASN A 51 4.15 14.48 -3.28
C ASN A 51 4.79 14.64 -1.88
N VAL A 52 5.97 14.06 -1.66
CA VAL A 52 6.66 14.16 -0.38
C VAL A 52 7.25 15.56 -0.20
N ASP A 53 7.76 16.19 -1.26
CA ASP A 53 8.49 17.46 -1.18
C ASP A 53 7.69 18.67 -0.64
N HIS A 54 6.35 18.63 -0.70
CA HIS A 54 5.51 19.75 -0.22
C HIS A 54 4.95 19.56 1.20
N THR A 55 5.10 18.37 1.79
CA THR A 55 4.42 18.03 3.06
C THR A 55 5.38 18.01 4.24
N LEU A 56 6.69 17.86 4.00
CA LEU A 56 7.69 17.68 5.07
C LEU A 56 7.85 18.91 5.97
N GLY A 57 7.80 20.13 5.42
CA GLY A 57 8.00 21.36 6.21
C GLY A 57 6.89 21.61 7.24
N ARG A 58 5.62 21.37 6.88
CA ARG A 58 4.48 21.56 7.80
C ARG A 58 4.24 20.36 8.70
N ALA A 59 4.46 19.14 8.20
CA ALA A 59 4.37 17.93 9.02
C ALA A 59 5.43 17.94 10.14
N TYR A 60 6.66 18.35 9.84
CA TYR A 60 7.73 18.37 10.85
C TYR A 60 7.46 19.36 11.99
N VAL A 61 6.96 20.56 11.67
CA VAL A 61 6.63 21.58 12.69
C VAL A 61 5.39 21.21 13.49
N GLN A 62 4.36 20.62 12.86
CA GLN A 62 3.16 20.17 13.56
C GLN A 62 3.47 19.00 14.51
N VAL A 63 4.31 18.05 14.08
CA VAL A 63 4.77 16.94 14.93
C VAL A 63 5.58 17.49 16.10
N ASN A 64 6.55 18.38 15.87
CA ASN A 64 7.33 18.97 16.96
C ASN A 64 6.47 19.77 17.93
N ARG A 65 5.46 20.49 17.45
CA ARG A 65 4.53 21.24 18.30
C ARG A 65 3.65 20.31 19.14
N ALA A 66 3.15 19.22 18.56
CA ALA A 66 2.36 18.22 19.28
C ALA A 66 3.20 17.51 20.35
N VAL A 67 4.41 17.05 19.99
CA VAL A 67 5.35 16.40 20.91
C VAL A 67 5.76 17.35 22.03
N SER A 68 6.05 18.62 21.72
CA SER A 68 6.38 19.64 22.71
C SER A 68 5.21 19.92 23.66
N GLY A 69 3.99 19.99 23.15
CA GLY A 69 2.78 20.18 23.94
C GLY A 69 2.51 19.02 24.90
N VAL A 70 2.72 17.78 24.45
CA VAL A 70 2.63 16.59 25.32
C VAL A 70 3.76 16.60 26.36
N ARG A 71 5.01 16.85 25.94
CA ARG A 71 6.17 16.90 26.85
C ARG A 71 5.97 17.94 27.95
N ALA A 72 5.44 19.12 27.64
CA ALA A 72 5.17 20.19 28.60
C ALA A 72 4.24 19.76 29.75
N GLN A 73 3.38 18.76 29.53
CA GLN A 73 2.52 18.23 30.60
C GLN A 73 3.27 17.33 31.58
N PHE A 74 4.43 16.80 31.18
CA PHE A 74 5.23 15.84 31.94
C PHE A 74 6.57 16.40 32.41
N VAL A 75 6.94 17.64 32.05
CA VAL A 75 8.15 18.31 32.54
C VAL A 75 7.79 19.59 33.30
N ASP A 76 8.62 19.96 34.28
CA ASP A 76 8.50 21.22 35.01
C ASP A 76 9.12 22.41 34.26
N GLU A 77 9.19 23.57 34.90
CA GLU A 77 9.67 24.82 34.29
C GLU A 77 11.18 24.76 34.03
N GLU A 78 11.90 23.97 34.81
CA GLU A 78 13.33 23.68 34.66
C GLU A 78 13.61 22.55 33.63
N GLY A 79 12.56 21.87 33.16
CA GLY A 79 12.64 20.79 32.17
C GLY A 79 12.87 19.40 32.77
N ALA A 80 12.83 19.25 34.09
CA ALA A 80 12.89 17.98 34.78
C ALA A 80 11.56 17.20 34.70
N PRO A 81 11.59 15.86 34.68
CA PRO A 81 10.37 15.05 34.61
C PRO A 81 9.52 15.19 35.87
N ARG A 82 8.25 15.56 35.72
CA ARG A 82 7.24 15.56 36.78
C ARG A 82 6.89 14.12 37.16
N LEU A 83 7.64 13.54 38.09
CA LEU A 83 7.46 12.14 38.53
C LEU A 83 6.03 11.85 38.97
N GLU A 84 5.35 12.81 39.60
CA GLU A 84 3.93 12.75 39.98
C GLU A 84 3.00 12.40 38.79
N ARG A 85 3.34 12.84 37.57
CA ARG A 85 2.54 12.63 36.36
C ARG A 85 3.08 11.49 35.50
N VAL A 86 4.41 11.32 35.43
CA VAL A 86 5.05 10.30 34.61
C VAL A 86 4.85 8.90 35.19
N VAL A 87 5.00 8.74 36.51
CA VAL A 87 4.93 7.43 37.17
C VAL A 87 3.57 6.74 36.97
N PRO A 88 2.42 7.39 37.21
CA PRO A 88 1.12 6.75 36.98
C PRO A 88 0.90 6.33 35.52
N VAL A 89 1.28 7.18 34.56
CA VAL A 89 1.13 6.87 33.13
C VAL A 89 2.03 5.70 32.73
N ALA A 90 3.28 5.69 33.20
CA ALA A 90 4.21 4.58 32.95
C ALA A 90 3.66 3.25 33.50
N LEU A 91 3.07 3.26 34.70
CA LEU A 91 2.46 2.06 35.28
C LEU A 91 1.28 1.53 34.45
N VAL A 92 0.41 2.42 33.95
CA VAL A 92 -0.70 2.03 33.07
C VAL A 92 -0.17 1.41 31.77
N VAL A 93 0.82 2.04 31.14
CA VAL A 93 1.43 1.53 29.90
C VAL A 93 2.03 0.15 30.13
N VAL A 94 2.80 -0.03 31.21
CA VAL A 94 3.37 -1.33 31.58
C VAL A 94 2.28 -2.37 31.82
N GLY A 95 1.20 -2.00 32.52
CA GLY A 95 0.06 -2.87 32.78
C GLY A 95 -0.63 -3.33 31.49
N VAL A 96 -0.89 -2.41 30.55
CA VAL A 96 -1.50 -2.73 29.25
C VAL A 96 -0.58 -3.63 28.42
N VAL A 97 0.71 -3.32 28.34
CA VAL A 97 1.68 -4.14 27.61
C VAL A 97 1.78 -5.53 28.22
N GLY A 98 1.85 -5.62 29.55
CA GLY A 98 1.85 -6.89 30.27
C GLY A 98 0.60 -7.71 29.99
N LEU A 99 -0.58 -7.08 30.01
CA LEU A 99 -1.85 -7.72 29.70
C LEU A 99 -1.90 -8.24 28.26
N LEU A 100 -1.47 -7.43 27.28
CA LEU A 100 -1.44 -7.83 25.87
C LEU A 100 -0.44 -8.97 25.62
N ALA A 101 0.75 -8.90 26.22
CA ALA A 101 1.75 -9.95 26.11
C ALA A 101 1.30 -11.26 26.75
N PHE A 102 0.61 -11.19 27.90
CA PHE A 102 0.06 -12.36 28.58
C PHE A 102 -1.08 -12.99 27.78
N ASN A 103 -2.01 -12.18 27.26
CA ASN A 103 -3.15 -12.66 26.48
C ASN A 103 -2.73 -13.25 25.11
N GLY A 104 -1.70 -12.69 24.48
CA GLY A 104 -1.15 -13.19 23.21
C GLY A 104 -0.44 -14.55 23.31
N ARG A 105 -0.07 -14.98 24.53
CA ARG A 105 0.66 -16.24 24.77
C ARG A 105 -0.25 -17.46 24.95
N GLY A 106 -1.54 -17.28 25.19
CA GLY A 106 -2.51 -18.37 25.42
C GLY A 106 -3.03 -19.12 24.18
N GLY A 107 -2.74 -18.64 22.96
CA GLY A 107 -3.38 -19.12 21.72
C GLY A 107 -2.64 -20.18 20.89
N ARG A 108 -1.47 -20.68 21.31
CA ARG A 108 -0.67 -21.66 20.52
C ARG A 108 -0.19 -22.87 21.35
N GLY A 109 -1.13 -23.60 21.94
CA GLY A 109 -0.82 -24.83 22.68
C GLY A 109 -1.91 -25.87 22.60
N GLY A 110 -2.21 -26.42 21.42
CA GLY A 110 -3.31 -27.40 21.33
C GLY A 110 -3.53 -28.11 19.99
N ARG A 111 -2.48 -28.46 19.22
CA ARG A 111 -2.63 -29.44 18.12
C ARG A 111 -1.38 -30.31 17.98
N ARG A 112 -1.17 -31.23 18.92
CA ARG A 112 -0.37 -32.44 18.70
C ARG A 112 -0.92 -33.57 19.58
N ARG A 113 -1.66 -34.49 18.95
CA ARG A 113 -1.56 -35.95 19.06
C ARG A 113 -2.92 -36.61 18.75
N LYS A 114 -3.00 -37.20 17.56
CA LYS A 114 -3.41 -38.59 17.35
C LYS A 114 -3.12 -38.94 15.88
N ARG A 115 -1.96 -39.55 15.66
CA ARG A 115 -1.78 -40.57 14.64
C ARG A 115 -1.63 -41.88 15.41
#